data_AF-A0A3S3CTW1-F1
#
_entry.id   AF-A0A3S3CTW1-F1
#
_cell.length_a   1.000
_cell.length_b   1.000
_cell.length_c   1.000
_cell.angle_alpha   90.00
_cell.angle_beta   90.00
_cell.angle_gamma   90.00
#
_symmetry.space_group_name_H-M   'P 1'
#
loop_
_entity.id
_entity.type
_entity.pdbx_description
1 polymer ?
#
loop_
_entity_poly.entity_id
_entity_poly.type
_entity_poly.pdbx_seq_one_letter_code
_entity_poly.pdbx_strand_id
1 'polypeptide(L)'
;MDAVEDYLGRRYADNAEVRDCLTVLYQQYREWGLKDGKFEQDFTDGADDHFYAYIWEMVLARHLVKCGLDISSADEGPDFKVQHKGNVIWIEAICPSPVGLPEDWLHLPSSGEFRVGSVPHEAMLLRWTSALKEKKEKLTGRVTISRETGEEIVRPGYSQNGIVGKHDPYVVAVSACRLGHGNTMLHTGISEFPFAVEAAFPIGPIEIVIDRITMKQVDQRNSRRPSIKKPNGAEVPTDSFLNPAYSGVSAILGTPAGINAACGDRYPVALVHNPLAANKLPVGVLCADAEYIAEDKGDHYELRNVSDKSR
;
A
#
# COMPACT_ATOMS: atom_id res chain seq x y z
N MET A 1 9.85 31.65 -8.95
CA MET A 1 8.70 30.77 -8.83
C MET A 1 9.26 29.42 -8.41
N ASP A 2 8.62 28.72 -7.49
CA ASP A 2 9.11 27.43 -6.98
C ASP A 2 9.10 26.40 -8.12
N ALA A 3 10.16 25.60 -8.28
CA ALA A 3 10.29 24.65 -9.40
C ALA A 3 9.13 23.63 -9.44
N VAL A 4 8.59 23.28 -8.26
CA VAL A 4 7.44 22.38 -8.12
C VAL A 4 6.16 23.06 -8.60
N GLU A 5 5.94 24.32 -8.21
CA GLU A 5 4.76 25.09 -8.64
C GLU A 5 4.78 25.32 -10.16
N ASP A 6 5.94 25.63 -10.74
CA ASP A 6 6.12 25.75 -12.19
C ASP A 6 5.85 24.43 -12.92
N TYR A 7 6.30 23.31 -12.35
CA TYR A 7 6.04 21.99 -12.91
C TYR A 7 4.55 21.63 -12.87
N LEU A 8 3.89 21.83 -11.72
CA LEU A 8 2.45 21.60 -11.58
C LEU A 8 1.64 22.50 -12.50
N GLY A 9 2.05 23.77 -12.67
CA GLY A 9 1.44 24.71 -13.59
C GLY A 9 1.49 24.25 -15.05
N ARG A 10 2.58 23.60 -15.47
CA ARG A 10 2.71 23.00 -16.81
C ARG A 10 1.94 21.68 -16.93
N ARG A 11 2.05 20.79 -15.94
CA ARG A 11 1.43 19.45 -15.96
C ARG A 11 -0.10 19.52 -15.93
N TYR A 12 -0.66 20.50 -15.23
CA TYR A 12 -2.10 20.71 -15.08
C TYR A 12 -2.55 22.08 -15.58
N ALA A 13 -2.03 22.51 -16.74
CA ALA A 13 -2.35 23.81 -17.34
C ALA A 13 -3.87 24.01 -17.55
N ASP A 14 -4.57 22.93 -17.92
CA ASP A 14 -6.01 22.93 -18.18
C ASP A 14 -6.86 22.45 -16.99
N ASN A 15 -6.26 22.22 -15.82
CA ASN A 15 -6.95 21.77 -14.62
C ASN A 15 -6.47 22.52 -13.37
N ALA A 16 -6.98 23.75 -13.22
CA ALA A 16 -6.62 24.63 -12.10
C ALA A 16 -6.96 24.02 -10.73
N GLU A 17 -8.06 23.27 -10.61
CA GLU A 17 -8.46 22.63 -9.35
C GLU A 17 -7.39 21.65 -8.86
N VAL A 18 -6.98 20.71 -9.72
CA VAL A 18 -5.92 19.74 -9.36
C VAL A 18 -4.60 20.45 -9.09
N ARG A 19 -4.21 21.42 -9.94
CA ARG A 19 -2.99 22.21 -9.74
C ARG A 19 -2.95 22.88 -8.38
N ASP A 20 -4.03 23.57 -8.01
CA ASP A 20 -4.09 24.37 -6.79
C ASP A 20 -4.09 23.44 -5.56
N CYS A 21 -4.84 22.34 -5.59
CA CYS A 21 -4.83 21.34 -4.52
C CYS A 21 -3.46 20.68 -4.31
N LEU A 22 -2.77 20.30 -5.40
CA LEU A 22 -1.42 19.73 -5.32
C LEU A 22 -0.40 20.74 -4.81
N THR A 23 -0.54 22.01 -5.20
CA THR A 23 0.29 23.11 -4.71
C THR A 23 0.12 23.29 -3.20
N VAL A 24 -1.12 23.30 -2.71
CA VAL A 24 -1.41 23.37 -1.27
C VAL A 24 -0.84 22.16 -0.51
N LEU A 25 -0.96 20.95 -1.08
CA LEU A 25 -0.39 19.75 -0.46
C LEU A 25 1.14 19.83 -0.37
N TYR A 26 1.80 20.26 -1.44
CA TYR A 26 3.24 20.46 -1.47
C TYR A 26 3.71 21.50 -0.44
N GLN A 27 3.02 22.64 -0.36
CA GLN A 27 3.35 23.69 0.62
C GLN A 27 3.25 23.18 2.06
N GLN A 28 2.19 22.41 2.39
CA GLN A 28 2.05 21.76 3.70
C GLN A 28 3.20 20.78 3.99
N TYR A 29 3.53 19.93 3.01
CA TYR A 29 4.61 18.95 3.15
C TYR A 29 5.97 19.63 3.41
N ARG A 30 6.23 20.73 2.70
CA ARG A 30 7.41 21.58 2.90
C ARG A 30 7.42 22.25 4.27
N GLU A 31 6.29 22.78 4.73
CA GLU A 31 6.14 23.41 6.05
C GLU A 31 6.38 22.42 7.20
N TRP A 32 6.03 21.15 7.01
CA TRP A 32 6.34 20.07 7.96
C TRP A 32 7.81 19.63 7.93
N GLY A 33 8.63 20.17 7.01
CA GLY A 33 10.05 19.83 6.93
C GLY A 33 10.33 18.38 6.50
N LEU A 34 9.39 17.75 5.77
CA LEU A 34 9.48 16.33 5.37
C LEU A 34 10.15 16.12 4.01
N LYS A 35 10.58 17.21 3.37
CA LYS A 35 11.20 17.17 2.05
C LYS A 35 12.65 16.70 2.14
N ASP A 36 12.97 15.59 1.49
CA ASP A 36 14.36 15.15 1.31
C ASP A 36 15.11 16.02 0.26
N GLY A 37 16.43 15.85 0.18
CA GLY A 37 17.28 16.62 -0.74
C GLY A 37 17.01 16.39 -2.24
N LYS A 38 16.35 15.30 -2.62
CA LYS A 38 16.07 14.88 -4.00
C LYS A 38 14.63 15.14 -4.45
N PHE A 39 13.73 15.38 -3.51
CA PHE A 39 12.30 15.55 -3.75
C PHE A 39 11.99 16.43 -4.96
N GLU A 40 12.53 17.65 -5.04
CA GLU A 40 12.18 18.59 -6.12
C GLU A 40 12.68 18.09 -7.47
N GLN A 41 13.86 17.49 -7.50
CA GLN A 41 14.42 16.93 -8.73
C GLN A 41 13.55 15.77 -9.21
N ASP A 42 13.29 14.79 -8.35
CA ASP A 42 12.60 13.56 -8.73
C ASP A 42 11.10 13.80 -8.94
N PHE A 43 10.47 14.72 -8.20
CA PHE A 43 9.06 15.07 -8.41
C PHE A 43 8.81 15.80 -9.75
N THR A 44 9.81 16.52 -10.26
CA THR A 44 9.69 17.36 -11.46
C THR A 44 10.41 16.82 -12.69
N ASP A 45 10.98 15.60 -12.62
CA ASP A 45 11.73 14.97 -13.71
C ASP A 45 10.83 14.50 -14.88
N GLY A 46 9.51 14.49 -14.70
CA GLY A 46 8.52 14.07 -15.68
C GLY A 46 8.21 12.57 -15.66
N ALA A 47 8.84 11.78 -14.80
CA ALA A 47 8.55 10.37 -14.62
C ALA A 47 7.31 10.17 -13.72
N ASP A 48 6.28 9.52 -14.27
CA ASP A 48 5.05 9.24 -13.51
C ASP A 48 5.32 8.38 -12.26
N ASP A 49 6.29 7.47 -12.30
CA ASP A 49 6.63 6.63 -11.15
C ASP A 49 7.08 7.48 -9.94
N HIS A 50 7.96 8.46 -10.15
CA HIS A 50 8.39 9.37 -9.09
C HIS A 50 7.27 10.33 -8.69
N PHE A 51 6.59 10.92 -9.68
CA PHE A 51 5.49 11.86 -9.42
C PHE A 51 4.43 11.26 -8.48
N TYR A 52 3.89 10.08 -8.81
CA TYR A 52 2.87 9.46 -7.99
C TYR A 52 3.39 8.88 -6.67
N ALA A 53 4.67 8.48 -6.59
CA ALA A 53 5.28 8.07 -5.33
C ALA A 53 5.29 9.23 -4.32
N TYR A 54 5.75 10.40 -4.75
CA TYR A 54 5.75 11.61 -3.90
C TYR A 54 4.35 12.17 -3.63
N ILE A 55 3.40 12.07 -4.58
CA ILE A 55 1.99 12.37 -4.26
C ILE A 55 1.52 11.47 -3.11
N TRP A 56 1.83 10.17 -3.17
CA TRP A 56 1.46 9.25 -2.11
C TRP A 56 2.13 9.59 -0.77
N GLU A 57 3.43 9.86 -0.76
CA GLU A 57 4.14 10.29 0.45
C GLU A 57 3.51 11.53 1.09
N MET A 58 3.21 12.57 0.29
CA MET A 58 2.57 13.78 0.80
C MET A 58 1.16 13.52 1.34
N VAL A 59 0.35 12.71 0.64
CA VAL A 59 -0.99 12.33 1.10
C VAL A 59 -0.91 11.52 2.40
N LEU A 60 0.04 10.59 2.50
CA LEU A 60 0.28 9.80 3.69
C LEU A 60 0.73 10.69 4.87
N ALA A 61 1.66 11.61 4.65
CA ALA A 61 2.08 12.58 5.67
C ALA A 61 0.89 13.39 6.19
N ARG A 62 0.02 13.89 5.30
CA ARG A 62 -1.21 14.60 5.70
C ARG A 62 -2.13 13.71 6.54
N HIS A 63 -2.27 12.43 6.20
CA HIS A 63 -3.05 11.46 7.00
C HIS A 63 -2.44 11.28 8.40
N LEU A 64 -1.12 11.07 8.49
CA LEU A 64 -0.42 10.87 9.75
C LEU A 64 -0.47 12.11 10.66
N VAL A 65 -0.31 13.31 10.10
CA VAL A 65 -0.46 14.57 10.84
C VAL A 65 -1.90 14.76 11.34
N LYS A 66 -2.91 14.40 10.52
CA LYS A 66 -4.33 14.42 10.95
C LYS A 66 -4.63 13.41 12.06
N CYS A 67 -3.86 12.32 12.14
CA CYS A 67 -3.88 11.40 13.28
C CYS A 67 -3.27 11.98 14.57
N GLY A 68 -2.68 13.18 14.51
CA GLY A 68 -1.95 13.78 15.64
C GLY A 68 -0.61 13.10 15.91
N LEU A 69 -0.02 12.46 14.90
CA LEU A 69 1.29 11.82 15.02
C LEU A 69 2.41 12.83 14.75
N ASP A 70 3.48 12.73 15.54
CA ASP A 70 4.72 13.46 15.32
C ASP A 70 5.57 12.68 14.30
N ILE A 71 5.76 13.27 13.13
CA ILE A 71 6.42 12.64 11.98
C ILE A 71 7.65 13.43 11.53
N SER A 72 8.66 12.71 11.08
CA SER A 72 9.87 13.26 10.48
C SER A 72 10.31 12.38 9.30
N SER A 73 11.11 12.94 8.40
CA SER A 73 11.72 12.22 7.27
C SER A 73 13.22 12.50 7.24
N ALA A 74 13.98 11.67 6.53
CA ALA A 74 15.42 11.79 6.35
C ALA A 74 15.83 11.32 4.95
N ASP A 75 16.98 11.79 4.45
CA ASP A 75 17.49 11.43 3.12
C ASP A 75 17.78 9.92 2.97
N GLU A 76 18.05 9.23 4.08
CA GLU A 76 18.28 7.78 4.12
C GLU A 76 17.30 7.08 5.06
N GLY A 77 16.71 6.00 4.57
CA GLY A 77 15.84 5.12 5.35
C GLY A 77 14.40 5.09 4.85
N PRO A 78 13.47 4.65 5.71
CA PRO A 78 12.04 4.71 5.43
C PRO A 78 11.51 6.13 5.33
N ASP A 79 10.47 6.31 4.53
CA ASP A 79 9.93 7.63 4.16
C ASP A 79 9.46 8.43 5.39
N PHE A 80 8.92 7.76 6.42
CA PHE A 80 8.54 8.41 7.67
C PHE A 80 9.03 7.69 8.92
N LYS A 81 9.50 8.49 9.86
CA LYS A 81 9.71 8.14 11.26
C LYS A 81 8.62 8.78 12.11
N VAL A 82 7.86 7.97 12.83
CA VAL A 82 6.81 8.40 13.75
C VAL A 82 7.27 8.24 15.20
N GLN A 83 7.15 9.28 16.01
CA GLN A 83 7.34 9.21 17.45
C GLN A 83 5.99 9.00 18.14
N HIS A 84 5.83 7.86 18.84
CA HIS A 84 4.59 7.55 19.55
C HIS A 84 4.86 6.97 20.93
N LYS A 85 4.51 7.71 21.98
CA LYS A 85 4.64 7.30 23.39
C LYS A 85 6.03 6.76 23.76
N GLY A 86 7.08 7.40 23.23
CA GLY A 86 8.47 7.02 23.46
C GLY A 86 8.99 5.87 22.59
N ASN A 87 8.16 5.33 21.68
CA ASN A 87 8.57 4.34 20.68
C ASN A 87 8.69 4.98 19.31
N VAL A 88 9.57 4.43 18.48
CA VAL A 88 9.72 4.79 17.07
C VAL A 88 8.96 3.79 16.22
N ILE A 89 8.15 4.29 15.28
CA ILE A 89 7.51 3.48 14.24
C ILE A 89 8.01 3.99 12.89
N TRP A 90 8.46 3.08 12.03
CA TRP A 90 8.89 3.39 10.68
C TRP A 90 7.80 3.06 9.68
N ILE A 91 7.61 3.92 8.69
CA ILE A 91 6.63 3.73 7.63
C ILE A 91 7.34 3.95 6.30
N GLU A 92 7.24 2.95 5.43
CA GLU A 92 7.78 2.99 4.07
C GLU A 92 6.59 2.96 3.08
N ALA A 93 6.44 4.04 2.34
CA ALA A 93 5.45 4.29 1.32
C ALA A 93 5.80 3.61 -0.01
N ILE A 94 4.77 3.18 -0.74
CA ILE A 94 4.87 2.70 -2.11
C ILE A 94 3.59 2.97 -2.89
N CYS A 95 3.75 3.46 -4.11
CA CYS A 95 2.69 3.57 -5.10
C CYS A 95 3.04 2.65 -6.28
N PRO A 96 2.54 1.39 -6.30
CA PRO A 96 2.94 0.42 -7.29
C PRO A 96 2.62 0.88 -8.71
N SER A 97 3.53 0.61 -9.65
CA SER A 97 3.29 0.91 -11.06
C SER A 97 2.20 0.02 -11.66
N PRO A 98 1.43 0.52 -12.66
CA PRO A 98 0.32 -0.23 -13.26
C PRO A 98 0.77 -1.35 -14.21
N VAL A 99 2.03 -1.77 -14.16
CA VAL A 99 2.60 -2.75 -15.09
C VAL A 99 1.86 -4.08 -15.01
N GLY A 100 1.40 -4.55 -16.18
CA GLY A 100 0.67 -5.83 -16.31
C GLY A 100 -0.84 -5.73 -16.07
N LEU A 101 -1.37 -4.53 -15.87
CA LEU A 101 -2.82 -4.30 -15.90
C LEU A 101 -3.32 -4.12 -17.34
N PRO A 102 -4.58 -4.54 -17.63
CA PRO A 102 -5.20 -4.29 -18.93
C PRO A 102 -5.30 -2.78 -19.23
N GLU A 103 -4.98 -2.39 -20.46
CA GLU A 103 -5.04 -0.97 -20.88
C GLU A 103 -6.47 -0.41 -20.81
N ASP A 104 -7.45 -1.23 -21.17
CA ASP A 104 -8.87 -0.89 -21.13
C ASP A 104 -9.42 -0.70 -19.72
N TRP A 105 -8.74 -1.25 -18.70
CA TRP A 105 -9.01 -1.02 -17.28
C TRP A 105 -8.38 0.28 -16.75
N LEU A 106 -7.20 0.66 -17.26
CA LEU A 106 -6.49 1.86 -16.81
C LEU A 106 -7.12 3.15 -17.38
N HIS A 107 -7.77 3.07 -18.54
CA HIS A 107 -8.37 4.21 -19.22
C HIS A 107 -9.89 4.21 -19.08
N LEU A 108 -10.43 5.26 -18.46
CA LEU A 108 -11.87 5.49 -18.43
C LEU A 108 -12.41 5.63 -19.86
N PRO A 109 -13.60 5.07 -20.15
CA PRO A 109 -14.25 5.25 -21.44
C PRO A 109 -14.52 6.73 -21.70
N SER A 110 -14.40 7.15 -22.97
CA SER A 110 -14.68 8.53 -23.36
C SER A 110 -16.16 8.87 -23.16
N SER A 111 -16.50 10.17 -23.09
CA SER A 111 -17.89 10.60 -23.01
C SER A 111 -18.71 10.04 -24.17
N GLY A 112 -19.80 9.31 -23.87
CA GLY A 112 -20.63 8.63 -24.86
C GLY A 112 -20.19 7.21 -25.24
N GLU A 113 -19.05 6.73 -24.73
CA GLU A 113 -18.60 5.34 -24.89
C GLU A 113 -19.11 4.48 -23.72
N PHE A 114 -19.63 3.30 -24.04
CA PHE A 114 -19.98 2.28 -23.04
C PHE A 114 -19.00 1.12 -23.15
N ARG A 115 -18.34 0.77 -22.04
CA ARG A 115 -17.41 -0.34 -21.97
C ARG A 115 -17.75 -1.24 -20.79
N VAL A 116 -17.84 -2.54 -21.06
CA VAL A 116 -17.98 -3.59 -20.04
C VAL A 116 -16.60 -4.16 -19.78
N GLY A 117 -16.19 -4.21 -18.52
CA GLY A 117 -14.91 -4.79 -18.11
C GLY A 117 -15.02 -5.47 -16.77
N SER A 118 -14.13 -6.42 -16.51
CA SER A 118 -13.96 -7.06 -15.21
C SER A 118 -12.85 -6.35 -14.44
N VAL A 119 -13.00 -6.23 -13.12
CA VAL A 119 -11.91 -5.75 -12.27
C VAL A 119 -10.76 -6.77 -12.31
N PRO A 120 -9.53 -6.38 -12.68
CA PRO A 120 -8.40 -7.30 -12.83
C PRO A 120 -7.76 -7.63 -11.47
N HIS A 121 -8.55 -8.21 -10.57
CA HIS A 121 -8.16 -8.46 -9.17
C HIS A 121 -6.82 -9.20 -9.03
N GLU A 122 -6.53 -10.19 -9.88
CA GLU A 122 -5.26 -10.93 -9.80
C GLU A 122 -4.05 -10.05 -10.17
N ALA A 123 -4.17 -9.26 -11.23
CA ALA A 123 -3.10 -8.38 -11.68
C ALA A 123 -2.84 -7.26 -10.67
N MET A 124 -3.90 -6.73 -10.05
CA MET A 124 -3.78 -5.79 -8.95
C MET A 124 -3.12 -6.43 -7.73
N LEU A 125 -3.57 -7.61 -7.29
CA LEU A 125 -2.97 -8.31 -6.15
C LEU A 125 -1.50 -8.69 -6.39
N LEU A 126 -1.11 -8.98 -7.65
CA LEU A 126 0.30 -9.14 -8.03
C LEU A 126 1.13 -7.86 -7.78
N ARG A 127 0.55 -6.67 -7.94
CA ARG A 127 1.24 -5.41 -7.62
C ARG A 127 1.39 -5.22 -6.11
N TRP A 128 0.33 -5.51 -5.35
CA TRP A 128 0.35 -5.44 -3.88
C TRP A 128 1.38 -6.39 -3.25
N THR A 129 1.37 -7.66 -3.66
CA THR A 129 2.33 -8.67 -3.18
C THR A 129 3.77 -8.32 -3.58
N SER A 130 3.99 -7.79 -4.79
CA SER A 130 5.31 -7.31 -5.22
C SER A 130 5.78 -6.11 -4.38
N ALA A 131 4.89 -5.17 -4.09
CA ALA A 131 5.18 -4.00 -3.28
C ALA A 131 5.56 -4.37 -1.84
N LEU A 132 4.78 -5.26 -1.20
CA LEU A 132 5.06 -5.77 0.14
C LEU A 132 6.41 -6.51 0.17
N LYS A 133 6.68 -7.36 -0.84
CA LYS A 133 7.96 -8.05 -0.97
C LYS A 133 9.13 -7.08 -1.10
N GLU A 134 9.02 -6.08 -1.98
CA GLU A 134 10.06 -5.08 -2.22
C GLU A 134 10.41 -4.33 -0.93
N LYS A 135 9.39 -3.85 -0.20
CA LYS A 135 9.64 -3.08 1.03
C LYS A 135 10.10 -3.94 2.19
N LYS A 136 9.69 -5.21 2.25
CA LYS A 136 10.31 -6.19 3.16
C LYS A 136 11.79 -6.39 2.82
N GLU A 137 12.14 -6.50 1.54
CA GLU A 137 13.53 -6.65 1.11
C GLU A 137 14.37 -5.39 1.36
N LYS A 138 13.80 -4.18 1.29
CA LYS A 138 14.48 -2.97 1.75
C LYS A 138 14.75 -3.00 3.26
N LEU A 139 13.83 -3.54 4.06
CA LEU A 139 14.03 -3.72 5.50
C LEU A 139 15.13 -4.74 5.82
N THR A 140 15.04 -5.95 5.22
CA THR A 140 15.89 -7.10 5.58
C THR A 140 17.19 -7.19 4.79
N GLY A 141 17.28 -6.51 3.65
CA GLY A 141 18.34 -6.65 2.67
C GLY A 141 17.93 -7.53 1.49
N ARG A 142 18.66 -7.36 0.37
CA ARG A 142 18.46 -8.12 -0.87
C ARG A 142 19.77 -8.45 -1.55
N VAL A 143 19.80 -9.60 -2.21
CA VAL A 143 20.89 -10.00 -3.11
C VAL A 143 20.37 -9.88 -4.54
N THR A 144 21.14 -9.20 -5.39
CA THR A 144 20.85 -9.05 -6.82
C THR A 144 22.05 -9.53 -7.62
N ILE A 145 21.83 -10.05 -8.82
CA ILE A 145 22.94 -10.46 -9.70
C ILE A 145 23.24 -9.32 -10.67
N SER A 146 24.50 -8.91 -10.73
CA SER A 146 24.99 -7.96 -11.75
C SER A 146 24.77 -8.53 -13.14
N ARG A 147 24.10 -7.79 -14.02
CA ARG A 147 23.90 -8.23 -15.41
C ARG A 147 25.18 -8.18 -16.24
N GLU A 148 26.14 -7.35 -15.85
CA GLU A 148 27.40 -7.18 -16.56
C GLU A 148 28.44 -8.22 -16.13
N THR A 149 28.55 -8.47 -14.82
CA THR A 149 29.61 -9.31 -14.25
C THR A 149 29.13 -10.69 -13.81
N GLY A 150 27.82 -10.91 -13.65
CA GLY A 150 27.26 -12.15 -13.11
C GLY A 150 27.45 -12.32 -11.60
N GLU A 151 28.03 -11.34 -10.92
CA GLU A 151 28.35 -11.41 -9.49
C GLU A 151 27.16 -11.04 -8.61
N GLU A 152 27.13 -11.62 -7.40
CA GLU A 152 26.15 -11.26 -6.38
C GLU A 152 26.47 -9.89 -5.75
N ILE A 153 25.51 -8.98 -5.83
CA ILE A 153 25.50 -7.69 -5.17
C ILE A 153 24.56 -7.81 -3.96
N VAL A 154 25.17 -7.84 -2.77
CA VAL A 154 24.45 -7.82 -1.50
C VAL A 154 24.18 -6.36 -1.12
N ARG A 155 22.91 -6.00 -1.01
CA ARG A 155 22.48 -4.69 -0.48
C ARG A 155 21.93 -4.89 0.93
N PRO A 156 22.60 -4.35 1.96
CA PRO A 156 22.11 -4.47 3.32
C PRO A 156 20.78 -3.72 3.48
N GLY A 157 19.89 -4.26 4.31
CA GLY A 157 18.61 -3.63 4.60
C GLY A 157 18.70 -2.57 5.69
N TYR A 158 17.62 -1.81 5.87
CA TYR A 158 17.54 -0.78 6.92
C TYR A 158 17.80 -1.33 8.32
N SER A 159 17.36 -2.55 8.63
CA SER A 159 17.64 -3.19 9.92
C SER A 159 19.11 -3.54 10.11
N GLN A 160 19.81 -3.90 9.03
CA GLN A 160 21.24 -4.22 9.08
C GLN A 160 22.10 -2.96 9.19
N ASN A 161 21.64 -1.85 8.60
CA ASN A 161 22.29 -0.54 8.70
C ASN A 161 21.99 0.18 10.03
N GLY A 162 21.14 -0.38 10.89
CA GLY A 162 20.74 0.24 12.16
C GLY A 162 19.82 1.46 12.01
N ILE A 163 19.24 1.67 10.83
CA ILE A 163 18.25 2.73 10.57
C ILE A 163 16.94 2.37 11.25
N VAL A 164 16.45 1.14 11.01
CA VAL A 164 15.28 0.60 11.71
C VAL A 164 15.77 -0.21 12.90
N GLY A 165 15.44 0.25 14.11
CA GLY A 165 15.85 -0.38 15.35
C GLY A 165 15.25 -1.78 15.54
N LYS A 166 15.91 -2.61 16.34
CA LYS A 166 15.49 -4.00 16.61
C LYS A 166 14.12 -4.10 17.27
N HIS A 167 13.64 -3.02 17.90
CA HIS A 167 12.35 -2.96 18.61
C HIS A 167 11.34 -2.04 17.92
N ASP A 168 11.70 -1.44 16.80
CA ASP A 168 10.85 -0.49 16.10
C ASP A 168 9.88 -1.26 15.19
N PRO A 169 8.57 -0.98 15.24
CA PRO A 169 7.64 -1.46 14.24
C PRO A 169 7.96 -0.87 12.86
N TYR A 170 7.76 -1.68 11.81
CA TYR A 170 7.95 -1.28 10.42
C TYR A 170 6.68 -1.55 9.61
N VAL A 171 6.12 -0.50 9.01
CA VAL A 171 4.86 -0.54 8.27
C VAL A 171 5.11 -0.29 6.79
N VAL A 172 4.50 -1.11 5.94
CA VAL A 172 4.48 -0.86 4.50
C VAL A 172 3.17 -0.18 4.14
N ALA A 173 3.24 1.03 3.61
CA ALA A 173 2.07 1.85 3.26
C ALA A 173 1.88 1.90 1.74
N VAL A 174 0.86 1.22 1.24
CA VAL A 174 0.60 1.03 -0.19
C VAL A 174 -0.57 1.91 -0.66
N SER A 175 -0.32 2.73 -1.67
CA SER A 175 -1.37 3.38 -2.44
C SER A 175 -1.64 2.65 -3.76
N ALA A 176 -2.89 2.23 -3.97
CA ALA A 176 -3.35 1.64 -5.22
C ALA A 176 -3.85 2.66 -6.25
N CYS A 177 -3.63 3.96 -6.05
CA CYS A 177 -4.24 5.01 -6.88
C CYS A 177 -3.89 4.94 -8.38
N ARG A 178 -2.79 4.26 -8.74
CA ARG A 178 -2.39 4.05 -10.13
C ARG A 178 -2.92 2.76 -10.74
N LEU A 179 -3.54 1.89 -9.95
CA LEU A 179 -3.91 0.54 -10.39
C LEU A 179 -5.26 0.49 -11.11
N GLY A 180 -5.81 1.63 -11.53
CA GLY A 180 -7.10 1.75 -12.20
C GLY A 180 -7.90 2.95 -11.69
N HIS A 181 -9.21 2.79 -11.62
CA HIS A 181 -10.14 3.85 -11.25
C HIS A 181 -11.20 3.38 -10.24
N GLY A 182 -11.78 4.33 -9.52
CA GLY A 182 -12.90 4.08 -8.59
C GLY A 182 -12.46 3.56 -7.23
N ASN A 183 -12.85 4.28 -6.16
CA ASN A 183 -12.37 4.02 -4.81
C ASN A 183 -12.62 2.59 -4.34
N THR A 184 -13.82 2.06 -4.55
CA THR A 184 -14.19 0.70 -4.14
C THR A 184 -13.39 -0.36 -4.90
N MET A 185 -13.24 -0.21 -6.22
CA MET A 185 -12.55 -1.23 -7.04
C MET A 185 -11.04 -1.27 -6.78
N LEU A 186 -10.46 -0.14 -6.38
CA LEU A 186 -9.04 -0.03 -6.00
C LEU A 186 -8.77 -0.47 -4.56
N HIS A 187 -9.79 -0.46 -3.70
CA HIS A 187 -9.66 -0.82 -2.29
C HIS A 187 -9.99 -2.29 -2.05
N THR A 188 -11.08 -2.79 -2.62
CA THR A 188 -11.68 -4.09 -2.32
C THR A 188 -11.23 -5.16 -3.32
N GLY A 189 -10.67 -6.25 -2.79
CA GLY A 189 -10.27 -7.43 -3.55
C GLY A 189 -11.45 -8.35 -3.87
N ILE A 190 -11.16 -9.49 -4.48
CA ILE A 190 -12.17 -10.47 -4.93
C ILE A 190 -12.89 -11.17 -3.77
N SER A 191 -12.27 -11.17 -2.58
CA SER A 191 -12.80 -11.73 -1.34
C SER A 191 -13.79 -10.83 -0.62
N GLU A 192 -14.04 -9.62 -1.15
CA GLU A 192 -14.72 -8.50 -0.50
C GLU A 192 -13.96 -7.85 0.67
N PHE A 193 -12.78 -8.37 1.03
CA PHE A 193 -11.83 -7.68 1.91
C PHE A 193 -10.96 -6.68 1.14
N PRO A 194 -10.30 -5.73 1.84
CA PRO A 194 -9.32 -4.86 1.20
C PRO A 194 -8.16 -5.65 0.57
N PHE A 195 -7.56 -5.16 -0.52
CA PHE A 195 -6.38 -5.80 -1.13
C PHE A 195 -5.21 -5.98 -0.16
N ALA A 196 -5.09 -5.11 0.85
CA ALA A 196 -4.11 -5.25 1.93
C ALA A 196 -4.28 -6.57 2.70
N VAL A 197 -5.52 -7.04 2.89
CA VAL A 197 -5.83 -8.32 3.52
C VAL A 197 -5.44 -9.48 2.60
N GLU A 198 -5.83 -9.44 1.32
CA GLU A 198 -5.50 -10.49 0.35
C GLU A 198 -3.99 -10.60 0.04
N ALA A 199 -3.24 -9.51 0.22
CA ALA A 199 -1.78 -9.51 0.07
C ALA A 199 -1.06 -10.11 1.29
N ALA A 200 -1.71 -10.08 2.45
CA ALA A 200 -1.19 -10.57 3.72
C ALA A 200 -1.60 -12.02 4.01
N PHE A 201 -2.84 -12.40 3.66
CA PHE A 201 -3.45 -13.67 3.99
C PHE A 201 -4.03 -14.38 2.75
N PRO A 202 -4.02 -15.73 2.71
CA PRO A 202 -4.44 -16.51 1.57
C PRO A 202 -5.97 -16.63 1.45
N ILE A 203 -6.66 -15.49 1.40
CA ILE A 203 -8.12 -15.37 1.37
C ILE A 203 -8.57 -15.16 -0.09
N GLY A 204 -9.52 -15.98 -0.53
CA GLY A 204 -10.08 -15.99 -1.87
C GLY A 204 -11.54 -15.50 -1.93
N PRO A 205 -12.17 -15.60 -3.11
CA PRO A 205 -13.57 -15.22 -3.30
C PRO A 205 -14.52 -15.99 -2.38
N ILE A 206 -15.71 -15.42 -2.17
CA ILE A 206 -16.79 -16.08 -1.43
C ILE A 206 -17.23 -17.35 -2.16
N GLU A 207 -17.25 -18.46 -1.43
CA GLU A 207 -17.77 -19.76 -1.83
C GLU A 207 -19.10 -19.99 -1.09
N ILE A 208 -20.15 -20.32 -1.87
CA ILE A 208 -21.46 -20.69 -1.35
C ILE A 208 -21.61 -22.21 -1.47
N VAL A 209 -21.88 -22.89 -0.35
CA VAL A 209 -22.11 -24.34 -0.33
C VAL A 209 -23.60 -24.60 -0.44
N ILE A 210 -24.00 -25.30 -1.49
CA ILE A 210 -25.40 -25.64 -1.77
C ILE A 210 -25.60 -27.14 -1.56
N ASP A 211 -26.55 -27.50 -0.70
CA ASP A 211 -26.97 -28.89 -0.55
C ASP A 211 -27.68 -29.37 -1.81
N ARG A 212 -27.16 -30.44 -2.43
CA ARG A 212 -27.63 -30.91 -3.74
C ARG A 212 -29.03 -31.53 -3.73
N ILE A 213 -29.55 -31.92 -2.57
CA ILE A 213 -30.87 -32.57 -2.46
C ILE A 213 -31.95 -31.52 -2.20
N THR A 214 -31.70 -30.64 -1.23
CA THR A 214 -32.64 -29.60 -0.80
C THR A 214 -32.54 -28.33 -1.63
N MET A 215 -31.47 -28.17 -2.42
CA MET A 215 -31.12 -26.96 -3.17
C MET A 215 -30.99 -25.71 -2.29
N LYS A 216 -30.79 -25.89 -0.98
CA LYS A 216 -30.62 -24.79 -0.02
C LYS A 216 -29.14 -24.46 0.14
N GLN A 217 -28.85 -23.17 0.33
CA GLN A 217 -27.57 -22.73 0.85
C GLN A 217 -27.41 -23.25 2.29
N VAL A 218 -26.31 -23.94 2.55
CA VAL A 218 -25.99 -24.51 3.87
C VAL A 218 -24.76 -23.87 4.51
N ASP A 219 -23.92 -23.21 3.74
CA ASP A 219 -22.75 -22.47 4.23
C ASP A 219 -22.34 -21.36 3.26
N GLN A 220 -21.63 -20.36 3.75
CA GLN A 220 -20.99 -19.30 2.98
C GLN A 220 -19.72 -18.87 3.69
N ARG A 221 -18.60 -18.91 2.96
CA ARG A 221 -17.27 -18.61 3.51
C ARG A 221 -16.34 -18.11 2.40
N ASN A 222 -15.22 -17.50 2.75
CA ASN A 222 -14.17 -17.23 1.77
C ASN A 222 -13.40 -18.52 1.45
N SER A 223 -13.18 -18.77 0.16
CA SER A 223 -12.28 -19.84 -0.30
C SER A 223 -10.83 -19.57 0.12
N ARG A 224 -10.01 -20.62 0.19
CA ARG A 224 -8.57 -20.48 0.42
C ARG A 224 -7.86 -20.23 -0.90
N ARG A 225 -7.03 -19.18 -0.96
CA ARG A 225 -6.26 -18.80 -2.15
C ARG A 225 -4.78 -18.64 -1.78
N PRO A 226 -3.97 -19.72 -1.77
CA PRO A 226 -2.59 -19.67 -1.28
C PRO A 226 -1.60 -19.03 -2.25
N SER A 227 -1.95 -18.93 -3.53
CA SER A 227 -1.12 -18.30 -4.54
C SER A 227 -1.94 -17.67 -5.66
N ILE A 228 -1.29 -16.76 -6.40
CA ILE A 228 -1.77 -16.17 -7.66
C ILE A 228 -0.73 -16.38 -8.75
N LYS A 229 -1.18 -16.53 -9.99
CA LYS A 229 -0.29 -16.83 -11.12
C LYS A 229 0.13 -15.55 -11.83
N LYS A 230 1.43 -15.46 -12.12
CA LYS A 230 1.96 -14.49 -13.08
C LYS A 230 1.55 -14.88 -14.50
N PRO A 231 1.63 -13.95 -15.48
CA PRO A 231 1.41 -14.27 -16.90
C PRO A 231 2.30 -15.39 -17.43
N ASN A 232 3.51 -15.56 -16.87
CA ASN A 232 4.43 -16.65 -17.23
C ASN A 232 4.16 -17.97 -16.49
N GLY A 233 3.05 -18.08 -15.75
CA GLY A 233 2.65 -19.27 -15.00
C GLY A 233 3.29 -19.43 -13.62
N ALA A 234 4.29 -18.62 -13.26
CA ALA A 234 4.92 -18.71 -11.95
C ALA A 234 3.95 -18.31 -10.83
N GLU A 235 3.95 -19.07 -9.74
CA GLU A 235 3.10 -18.80 -8.58
C GLU A 235 3.72 -17.75 -7.65
N VAL A 236 2.87 -16.86 -7.15
CA VAL A 236 3.19 -15.86 -6.12
C VAL A 236 2.35 -16.20 -4.89
N PRO A 237 2.98 -16.56 -3.77
CA PRO A 237 2.26 -16.80 -2.51
C PRO A 237 1.53 -15.54 -2.02
N THR A 238 0.41 -15.74 -1.35
CA THR A 238 -0.44 -14.69 -0.74
C THR A 238 -0.48 -14.80 0.79
N ASP A 239 0.40 -15.61 1.37
CA ASP A 239 0.48 -15.92 2.79
C ASP A 239 1.58 -15.12 3.51
N SER A 240 1.87 -13.90 3.04
CA SER A 240 2.98 -13.07 3.51
C SER A 240 3.04 -12.98 5.04
N PHE A 241 1.91 -12.77 5.71
CA PHE A 241 1.85 -12.61 7.17
C PHE A 241 1.69 -13.92 7.94
N LEU A 242 1.63 -15.05 7.23
CA LEU A 242 1.79 -16.40 7.80
C LEU A 242 3.20 -16.96 7.54
N ASN A 243 4.06 -16.20 6.85
CA ASN A 243 5.42 -16.57 6.53
C ASN A 243 6.41 -15.85 7.47
N PRO A 244 7.21 -16.59 8.27
CA PRO A 244 8.20 -15.99 9.18
C PRO A 244 9.22 -15.05 8.52
N ALA A 245 9.45 -15.16 7.21
CA ALA A 245 10.31 -14.25 6.45
C ALA A 245 9.79 -12.79 6.43
N TYR A 246 8.52 -12.56 6.77
CA TYR A 246 7.93 -11.23 6.91
C TYR A 246 7.82 -10.76 8.36
N SER A 247 8.36 -11.49 9.34
CA SER A 247 8.30 -11.10 10.77
C SER A 247 8.90 -9.72 11.08
N GLY A 248 9.78 -9.18 10.22
CA GLY A 248 10.25 -7.80 10.34
C GLY A 248 9.20 -6.73 10.00
N VAL A 249 8.18 -7.08 9.21
CA VAL A 249 7.08 -6.17 8.84
C VAL A 249 5.96 -6.30 9.87
N SER A 250 5.62 -5.21 10.52
CA SER A 250 4.62 -5.14 11.59
C SER A 250 3.20 -5.09 11.06
N ALA A 251 2.98 -4.35 9.97
CA ALA A 251 1.67 -4.17 9.36
C ALA A 251 1.80 -3.72 7.90
N ILE A 252 0.70 -3.87 7.16
CA ILE A 252 0.49 -3.24 5.85
C ILE A 252 -0.69 -2.27 5.95
N LEU A 253 -0.46 -1.01 5.57
CA LEU A 253 -1.48 -0.01 5.38
C LEU A 253 -1.83 0.06 3.89
N GLY A 254 -3.10 0.06 3.56
CA GLY A 254 -3.58 0.03 2.19
C GLY A 254 -4.70 1.02 1.93
N THR A 255 -4.59 1.79 0.85
CA THR A 255 -5.61 2.76 0.44
C THR A 255 -5.57 3.01 -1.07
N PRO A 256 -6.69 3.40 -1.69
CA PRO A 256 -6.69 3.92 -3.07
C PRO A 256 -6.34 5.42 -3.16
N ALA A 257 -5.95 6.07 -2.05
CA ALA A 257 -5.69 7.51 -1.99
C ALA A 257 -4.56 7.96 -2.96
N GLY A 258 -4.82 9.04 -3.72
CA GLY A 258 -3.89 9.62 -4.69
C GLY A 258 -4.16 11.11 -4.89
N ILE A 259 -4.15 11.59 -6.15
CA ILE A 259 -4.41 13.01 -6.47
C ILE A 259 -5.73 13.51 -5.87
N ASN A 260 -6.81 12.75 -6.00
CA ASN A 260 -8.09 13.17 -5.47
C ASN A 260 -8.06 13.31 -3.92
N ALA A 261 -7.25 12.50 -3.22
CA ALA A 261 -6.97 12.66 -1.77
C ALA A 261 -6.16 13.91 -1.45
N ALA A 262 -5.23 14.27 -2.34
CA ALA A 262 -4.56 15.55 -2.27
C ALA A 262 -5.56 16.72 -2.42
N CYS A 263 -6.63 16.52 -3.18
CA CYS A 263 -7.72 17.48 -3.39
C CYS A 263 -8.81 17.47 -2.31
N GLY A 264 -8.67 16.63 -1.27
CA GLY A 264 -9.54 16.65 -0.10
C GLY A 264 -10.62 15.57 -0.05
N ASP A 265 -10.72 14.72 -1.07
CA ASP A 265 -11.60 13.56 -1.03
C ASP A 265 -11.20 12.60 0.10
N ARG A 266 -12.20 11.93 0.68
CA ARG A 266 -11.98 10.88 1.69
C ARG A 266 -11.81 9.52 1.01
N TYR A 267 -10.87 8.73 1.51
CA TYR A 267 -10.59 7.38 1.03
C TYR A 267 -10.59 6.39 2.18
N PRO A 268 -11.01 5.14 1.93
CA PRO A 268 -10.86 4.09 2.92
C PRO A 268 -9.38 3.79 3.15
N VAL A 269 -9.00 3.71 4.41
CA VAL A 269 -7.69 3.23 4.86
C VAL A 269 -7.88 1.91 5.60
N ALA A 270 -7.28 0.84 5.07
CA ALA A 270 -7.22 -0.45 5.73
C ALA A 270 -5.82 -0.66 6.34
N LEU A 271 -5.75 -1.09 7.58
CA LEU A 271 -4.51 -1.50 8.23
C LEU A 271 -4.62 -2.97 8.62
N VAL A 272 -3.64 -3.77 8.24
CA VAL A 272 -3.63 -5.21 8.53
C VAL A 272 -2.37 -5.51 9.33
N HIS A 273 -2.54 -6.08 10.52
CA HIS A 273 -1.44 -6.44 11.42
C HIS A 273 -0.85 -7.80 11.05
N ASN A 274 0.48 -7.91 11.14
CA ASN A 274 1.17 -9.19 10.99
C ASN A 274 1.19 -9.92 12.35
N PRO A 275 0.53 -11.10 12.49
CA PRO A 275 0.54 -11.85 13.74
C PRO A 275 1.93 -12.36 14.12
N LEU A 276 2.82 -12.55 13.12
CA LEU A 276 4.20 -12.99 13.29
C LEU A 276 5.20 -11.83 13.42
N ALA A 277 4.73 -10.58 13.55
CA ALA A 277 5.61 -9.43 13.71
C ALA A 277 6.51 -9.56 14.95
N ALA A 278 7.82 -9.43 14.74
CA ALA A 278 8.80 -9.34 15.82
C ALA A 278 8.53 -8.12 16.71
N ASN A 279 8.17 -7.00 16.09
CA ASN A 279 7.75 -5.77 16.75
C ASN A 279 6.33 -5.45 16.33
N LYS A 280 5.36 -5.63 17.24
CA LYS A 280 3.95 -5.41 16.92
C LYS A 280 3.65 -3.91 16.87
N LEU A 281 2.92 -3.50 15.84
CA LEU A 281 2.38 -2.14 15.77
C LEU A 281 1.24 -2.02 16.80
N PRO A 282 1.20 -0.97 17.63
CA PRO A 282 0.07 -0.76 18.53
C PRO A 282 -1.23 -0.50 17.74
N VAL A 283 -2.31 -1.15 18.17
CA VAL A 283 -3.64 -1.02 17.54
C VAL A 283 -4.15 0.43 17.68
N GLY A 284 -4.76 0.96 16.63
CA GLY A 284 -5.39 2.28 16.58
C GLY A 284 -4.43 3.45 16.33
N VAL A 285 -3.12 3.20 16.22
CA VAL A 285 -2.12 4.28 16.10
C VAL A 285 -2.21 5.05 14.77
N LEU A 286 -2.55 4.37 13.67
CA LEU A 286 -2.54 4.98 12.32
C LEU A 286 -3.93 5.40 11.82
N CYS A 287 -4.92 5.49 12.71
CA CYS A 287 -6.33 5.88 12.43
C CYS A 287 -6.92 5.27 11.15
N ALA A 288 -6.75 3.96 10.97
CA ALA A 288 -7.36 3.28 9.84
C ALA A 288 -8.88 3.19 10.00
N ASP A 289 -9.62 3.36 8.89
CA ASP A 289 -11.07 3.16 8.88
C ASP A 289 -11.44 1.69 9.16
N ALA A 290 -10.61 0.76 8.69
CA ALA A 290 -10.71 -0.66 8.98
C ALA A 290 -9.34 -1.21 9.43
N GLU A 291 -9.28 -1.77 10.63
CA GLU A 291 -8.05 -2.28 11.23
C GLU A 291 -8.21 -3.76 11.54
N TYR A 292 -7.41 -4.61 10.91
CA TYR A 292 -7.54 -6.06 10.96
C TYR A 292 -6.43 -6.68 11.80
N ILE A 293 -6.81 -7.52 12.74
CA ILE A 293 -5.90 -8.39 13.50
C ILE A 293 -6.22 -9.86 13.21
N ALA A 294 -5.18 -10.68 13.08
CA ALA A 294 -5.32 -12.13 13.06
C ALA A 294 -5.11 -12.67 14.48
N GLU A 295 -6.17 -13.10 15.14
CA GLU A 295 -6.11 -13.73 16.46
C GLU A 295 -5.74 -15.21 16.31
N ASP A 296 -4.67 -15.64 16.98
CA ASP A 296 -4.26 -17.04 17.02
C ASP A 296 -5.21 -17.83 17.94
N LYS A 297 -5.91 -18.82 17.40
CA LYS A 297 -6.78 -19.75 18.14
C LYS A 297 -6.14 -21.12 18.37
N GLY A 298 -4.86 -21.27 18.01
CA GLY A 298 -4.08 -22.50 18.11
C GLY A 298 -4.05 -23.30 16.82
N ASP A 299 -5.21 -23.73 16.32
CA ASP A 299 -5.33 -24.51 15.07
C ASP A 299 -5.70 -23.65 13.85
N HIS A 300 -6.12 -22.40 14.06
CA HIS A 300 -6.43 -21.44 13.02
C HIS A 300 -6.20 -19.99 13.48
N TYR A 301 -6.15 -19.08 12.52
CA TYR A 301 -6.25 -17.64 12.77
C TYR A 301 -7.67 -17.16 12.49
N GLU A 302 -8.20 -16.31 13.38
CA GLU A 302 -9.45 -15.59 13.15
C GLU A 302 -9.12 -14.12 12.79
N LEU A 303 -9.46 -13.70 11.57
CA LEU A 303 -9.26 -12.32 11.14
C LEU A 303 -10.44 -11.45 11.61
N ARG A 304 -10.15 -10.42 12.40
CA ARG A 304 -11.18 -9.52 12.97
C ARG A 304 -10.88 -8.07 12.63
N ASN A 305 -11.91 -7.35 12.18
CA ASN A 305 -11.88 -5.89 12.09
C ASN A 305 -12.15 -5.30 13.49
N VAL A 306 -11.15 -4.65 14.09
CA VAL A 306 -11.23 -4.03 15.41
C VAL A 306 -11.60 -2.55 15.36
N SER A 307 -11.70 -1.95 14.17
CA SER A 307 -12.28 -0.62 13.99
C SER A 307 -13.80 -0.62 14.14
N ASP A 308 -14.44 -1.77 13.90
CA ASP A 308 -15.84 -1.99 14.22
C ASP A 308 -16.01 -2.06 15.74
N LYS A 309 -16.19 -0.89 16.37
CA LYS A 309 -16.85 -0.80 17.67
C LYS A 309 -18.30 -1.26 17.45
N SER A 310 -18.51 -2.57 17.56
CA SER A 310 -19.80 -3.27 17.68
C SER A 310 -21.06 -2.42 17.42
N ARG A 311 -21.79 -2.77 16.36
CA ARG A 311 -23.26 -2.62 16.34
C ARG A 311 -23.88 -3.22 17.59
#